data_AF-A0A9E1RFG1-F1
#
_entry.id   AF-A0A9E1RFG1-F1
#
_cell.length_a   1.000
_cell.length_b   1.000
_cell.length_c   1.000
_cell.angle_alpha   90.00
_cell.angle_beta   90.00
_cell.angle_gamma   90.00
#
_symmetry.space_group_name_H-M   'P 1'
#
loop_
_entity.id
_entity.type
_entity.pdbx_description
1 polymer ?
#
loop_
_entity_poly.entity_id
_entity_poly.type
_entity_poly.pdbx_seq_one_letter_code
_entity_poly.pdbx_strand_id
1 'polypeptide(L)'
;MSQPGFFDLDNRYESISKLGDPLEVLDQAIPWETFRPVLSKALRKFKKSNAGCKPYDSVFMFKVLVLQSLNNLSDDKTEFMIKDRLSFMRFLGLDFEDKVPDAKTLWLFRDTLTNKNAIDKLFRRFNRYLDRAGLFARQGQLIDASIVPAPVQRNTREENT
;
A
#
# COMPACT_ATOMS: atom_id res chain seq x y z
N MET A 1 -1.30 -32.80 11.01
CA MET A 1 -0.59 -31.59 10.52
C MET A 1 0.32 -31.11 11.65
N SER A 2 1.55 -30.71 11.35
CA SER A 2 2.48 -30.16 12.35
C SER A 2 2.03 -28.74 12.75
N GLN A 3 2.01 -28.43 14.04
CA GLN A 3 1.74 -27.07 14.51
C GLN A 3 2.97 -26.20 14.24
N PRO A 4 2.81 -24.99 13.70
CA PRO A 4 3.91 -24.05 13.58
C PRO A 4 4.46 -23.72 14.98
N GLY A 5 5.79 -23.63 15.08
CA GLY A 5 6.49 -23.17 16.26
C GLY A 5 6.21 -21.69 16.53
N PHE A 6 6.36 -21.29 17.79
CA PHE A 6 6.04 -19.94 18.27
C PHE A 6 6.79 -18.82 17.51
N PHE A 7 8.00 -19.10 17.01
CA PHE A 7 8.84 -18.13 16.29
C PHE A 7 8.87 -18.34 14.77
N ASP A 8 8.10 -19.27 14.22
CA ASP A 8 8.21 -19.64 12.80
C ASP A 8 7.86 -18.46 11.87
N LEU A 9 6.94 -17.60 12.30
CA LEU A 9 6.53 -16.40 11.57
C LEU A 9 7.60 -15.32 11.58
N ASP A 10 8.15 -15.02 12.76
CA ASP A 10 9.22 -14.04 12.91
C ASP A 10 10.46 -14.46 12.13
N ASN A 11 10.84 -15.74 12.22
CA ASN A 11 11.92 -16.32 11.43
C ASN A 11 11.66 -16.18 9.92
N ARG A 12 10.40 -16.35 9.49
CA ARG A 12 10.01 -16.17 8.09
C ARG A 12 10.10 -14.70 7.66
N TYR A 13 9.65 -13.77 8.49
CA TYR A 13 9.78 -12.33 8.22
C TYR A 13 11.23 -11.88 8.18
N GLU A 14 12.08 -12.33 9.09
CA GLU A 14 13.52 -12.06 9.06
C GLU A 14 14.16 -12.61 7.77
N SER A 15 13.79 -13.81 7.37
CA SER A 15 14.27 -14.41 6.12
C SER A 15 13.87 -13.56 4.91
N ILE A 16 12.63 -13.06 4.87
CA ILE A 16 12.13 -12.18 3.81
C ILE A 16 12.86 -10.82 3.83
N SER A 17 13.07 -10.22 5.01
CA SER A 17 13.84 -8.98 5.16
C SER A 17 15.28 -9.13 4.68
N LYS A 18 15.94 -10.27 4.97
CA LYS A 18 17.30 -10.57 4.48
C LYS A 18 17.37 -10.69 2.96
N LEU A 19 16.28 -11.10 2.31
CA LEU A 19 16.16 -11.15 0.85
C LEU A 19 15.88 -9.77 0.24
N GLY A 20 15.58 -8.75 1.06
CA GLY A 20 15.34 -7.38 0.65
C GLY A 20 13.88 -7.11 0.29
N ASP A 21 13.00 -7.14 1.30
CA ASP A 21 11.57 -6.82 1.11
C ASP A 21 11.38 -5.35 0.69
N PRO A 22 10.94 -5.06 -0.55
CA PRO A 22 10.72 -3.70 -0.98
C PRO A 22 9.59 -3.01 -0.18
N LEU A 23 8.60 -3.76 0.31
CA LEU A 23 7.47 -3.17 1.04
C LEU A 23 7.88 -2.65 2.42
N GLU A 24 8.88 -3.26 3.05
CA GLU A 24 9.45 -2.77 4.31
C GLU A 24 10.12 -1.40 4.10
N VAL A 25 10.92 -1.27 3.05
CA VAL A 25 11.57 0.01 2.67
C VAL A 25 10.51 1.07 2.36
N LEU A 26 9.46 0.70 1.65
CA LEU A 26 8.34 1.60 1.33
C LEU A 26 7.62 2.09 2.60
N ASP A 27 7.34 1.19 3.53
CA ASP A 27 6.61 1.52 4.75
C ASP A 27 7.39 2.50 5.64
N GLN A 28 8.72 2.32 5.71
CA GLN A 28 9.62 3.21 6.45
C GLN A 28 9.79 4.58 5.77
N ALA A 29 9.80 4.63 4.44
CA ALA A 29 10.03 5.87 3.70
C ALA A 29 8.84 6.84 3.74
N ILE A 30 7.62 6.33 3.98
CA ILE A 30 6.39 7.10 3.79
C ILE A 30 5.68 7.36 5.13
N PRO A 31 5.50 8.64 5.52
CA PRO A 31 4.74 8.95 6.72
C PRO A 31 3.23 8.86 6.43
N TRP A 32 2.67 7.64 6.54
CA TRP A 32 1.29 7.31 6.17
C TRP A 32 0.21 8.12 6.88
N GLU A 33 0.45 8.52 8.12
CA GLU A 33 -0.48 9.35 8.89
C GLU A 33 -0.69 10.73 8.29
N THR A 34 0.26 11.22 7.47
CA THR A 34 0.12 12.51 6.80
C THR A 34 -0.99 12.53 5.74
N PHE A 35 -1.46 11.37 5.29
CA PHE A 35 -2.57 11.23 4.35
C PHE A 35 -3.93 11.25 5.03
N ARG A 36 -4.00 10.96 6.34
CA ARG A 36 -5.25 10.87 7.11
C ARG A 36 -6.14 12.11 6.96
N PRO A 37 -5.64 13.36 7.07
CA PRO A 37 -6.52 14.54 6.94
C PRO A 37 -7.22 14.65 5.57
N VAL A 38 -6.53 14.27 4.50
CA VAL A 38 -7.08 14.29 3.14
C VAL A 38 -8.12 13.18 2.97
N LEU A 39 -7.80 11.98 3.47
CA LEU A 39 -8.68 10.82 3.45
C LEU A 39 -9.95 11.06 4.28
N SER A 40 -9.81 11.52 5.52
CA SER A 40 -10.95 11.81 6.40
C SER A 40 -11.86 12.89 5.82
N LYS A 41 -11.31 13.90 5.14
CA LYS A 41 -12.12 14.93 4.46
C LYS A 41 -12.90 14.35 3.29
N ALA A 42 -12.29 13.48 2.48
CA ALA A 42 -12.95 12.86 1.33
C ALA A 42 -14.01 11.83 1.75
N LEU A 43 -13.71 11.05 2.79
CA LEU A 43 -14.55 9.97 3.31
C LEU A 43 -15.57 10.44 4.36
N ARG A 44 -15.68 11.76 4.59
CA ARG A 44 -16.61 12.34 5.56
C ARG A 44 -18.05 12.03 5.13
N LYS A 45 -18.58 10.90 5.59
CA LYS A 45 -20.00 10.56 5.52
C LYS A 45 -20.72 11.21 6.70
N PHE A 46 -21.83 11.88 6.43
CA PHE A 46 -22.80 12.20 7.47
C PHE A 46 -23.41 10.87 7.93
N LYS A 47 -23.02 10.39 9.12
CA LYS A 47 -23.65 9.20 9.70
C LYS A 47 -25.10 9.54 10.06
N LYS A 48 -26.06 8.87 9.40
CA LYS A 48 -27.48 8.90 9.79
C LYS A 48 -27.76 8.03 11.03
N SER A 49 -26.95 7.01 11.30
CA SER A 49 -27.03 6.19 12.51
C SER A 49 -25.67 5.58 12.88
N ASN A 50 -25.54 5.06 14.11
CA ASN A 50 -24.36 4.34 14.60
C ASN A 50 -24.45 2.81 14.40
N ALA A 51 -25.46 2.32 13.69
CA ALA A 51 -25.65 0.89 13.47
C ALA A 51 -24.78 0.39 12.30
N GLY A 52 -24.11 -0.75 12.48
CA GLY A 52 -23.34 -1.45 11.44
C GLY A 52 -21.90 -1.77 11.83
N CYS A 53 -21.22 -2.52 10.97
CA CYS A 53 -19.79 -2.82 11.12
C CYS A 53 -18.98 -1.52 11.10
N LYS A 54 -17.97 -1.42 11.98
CA LYS A 54 -17.06 -0.28 11.96
C LYS A 54 -16.33 -0.26 10.61
N PRO A 55 -16.24 0.89 9.93
CA PRO A 55 -15.47 0.98 8.69
C PRO A 55 -13.99 0.72 8.97
N TYR A 56 -13.29 0.16 7.98
CA TYR A 56 -11.84 0.02 8.01
C TYR A 56 -11.15 1.37 8.20
N ASP A 57 -9.95 1.34 8.78
CA ASP A 57 -9.14 2.55 8.89
C ASP A 57 -8.81 3.11 7.49
N SER A 58 -8.88 4.43 7.36
CA SER A 58 -8.71 5.09 6.07
C SER A 58 -7.29 4.98 5.53
N VAL A 59 -6.28 4.98 6.41
CA VAL A 59 -4.87 4.87 6.02
C VAL A 59 -4.59 3.43 5.59
N PHE A 60 -5.10 2.45 6.33
CA PHE A 60 -5.07 1.04 5.93
C PHE A 60 -5.66 0.82 4.53
N MET A 61 -6.87 1.31 4.26
CA MET A 61 -7.50 1.18 2.95
C MET A 61 -6.69 1.87 1.84
N PHE A 62 -6.04 2.99 2.14
CA PHE A 62 -5.16 3.65 1.18
C PHE A 62 -3.87 2.85 0.92
N LYS A 63 -3.27 2.23 1.93
CA LYS A 63 -2.14 1.30 1.75
C LYS A 63 -2.51 0.15 0.81
N VAL A 64 -3.73 -0.40 0.92
CA VAL A 64 -4.21 -1.44 0.00
C VAL A 64 -4.31 -0.93 -1.44
N LEU A 65 -4.83 0.29 -1.66
CA LEU A 65 -4.85 0.89 -3.00
C LEU A 65 -3.44 1.11 -3.57
N VAL A 66 -2.48 1.46 -2.71
CA VAL A 66 -1.07 1.57 -3.12
C VAL A 66 -0.53 0.21 -3.54
N LEU A 67 -0.75 -0.86 -2.75
CA LEU A 67 -0.35 -2.22 -3.13
C LEU A 67 -0.96 -2.64 -4.46
N GLN A 68 -2.27 -2.37 -4.64
CA GLN A 68 -2.99 -2.63 -5.88
C GLN A 68 -2.33 -1.91 -7.06
N SER A 69 -2.01 -0.62 -6.89
CA SER A 69 -1.40 0.20 -7.95
C SER A 69 0.03 -0.20 -8.27
N LEU A 70 0.83 -0.59 -7.27
CA LEU A 70 2.22 -1.01 -7.46
C LEU A 70 2.30 -2.33 -8.23
N ASN A 71 1.39 -3.25 -7.93
CA ASN A 71 1.38 -4.60 -8.52
C ASN A 71 0.43 -4.73 -9.71
N ASN A 72 -0.24 -3.64 -10.13
CA ASN A 72 -1.26 -3.61 -11.19
C ASN A 72 -2.32 -4.71 -11.04
N LEU A 73 -2.88 -4.83 -9.83
CA LEU A 73 -3.84 -5.89 -9.48
C LEU A 73 -5.29 -5.43 -9.67
N SER A 74 -6.17 -6.36 -10.02
CA SER A 74 -7.63 -6.15 -9.89
C SER A 74 -8.05 -6.18 -8.41
N ASP A 75 -9.26 -5.71 -8.11
CA ASP A 75 -9.78 -5.71 -6.73
C ASP A 75 -9.85 -7.14 -6.17
N ASP A 76 -10.35 -8.12 -6.94
CA ASP A 76 -10.41 -9.53 -6.54
C ASP A 76 -9.03 -10.14 -6.32
N LYS A 77 -8.08 -9.83 -7.21
CA LYS A 77 -6.71 -10.32 -7.10
C LYS A 77 -5.98 -9.68 -5.92
N THR A 78 -6.32 -8.44 -5.57
CA THR A 78 -5.77 -7.76 -4.39
C THR A 78 -6.24 -8.44 -3.12
N GLU A 79 -7.54 -8.75 -3.00
CA GLU A 79 -8.08 -9.52 -1.87
C GLU A 79 -7.36 -10.87 -1.71
N PHE A 80 -7.21 -11.61 -2.81
CA PHE A 80 -6.52 -12.90 -2.81
C PHE A 80 -5.06 -12.76 -2.38
N MET A 81 -4.32 -11.80 -2.96
CA MET A 81 -2.89 -11.61 -2.68
C MET A 81 -2.60 -11.15 -1.24
N ILE A 82 -3.52 -10.40 -0.62
CA ILE A 82 -3.37 -10.03 0.80
C ILE A 82 -3.49 -11.27 1.69
N LYS A 83 -4.38 -12.22 1.35
CA LYS A 83 -4.55 -13.47 2.11
C LYS A 83 -3.40 -14.46 1.87
N ASP A 84 -2.79 -14.42 0.69
CA ASP A 84 -1.75 -15.37 0.27
C ASP A 84 -0.32 -14.94 0.65
N ARG A 85 -0.01 -13.63 0.56
CA ARG A 85 1.37 -13.15 0.71
C ARG A 85 1.64 -12.53 2.08
N LEU A 86 2.55 -13.16 2.81
CA LEU A 86 3.04 -12.67 4.11
C LEU A 86 3.62 -11.25 4.06
N SER A 87 4.32 -10.87 2.98
CA SER A 87 4.85 -9.50 2.84
C SER A 87 3.73 -8.45 2.74
N PHE A 88 2.59 -8.80 2.15
CA PHE A 88 1.43 -7.89 2.06
C PHE A 88 0.76 -7.76 3.42
N MET A 89 0.58 -8.86 4.14
CA MET A 89 0.06 -8.85 5.51
C MET A 89 0.94 -7.99 6.43
N ARG A 90 2.26 -8.20 6.38
CA ARG A 90 3.23 -7.43 7.16
C ARG A 90 3.17 -5.93 6.85
N PHE A 91 3.15 -5.57 5.56
CA PHE A 91 3.04 -4.16 5.13
C PHE A 91 1.75 -3.47 5.61
N LEU A 92 0.65 -4.24 5.64
CA LEU A 92 -0.65 -3.77 6.08
C LEU A 92 -0.83 -3.83 7.61
N GLY A 93 0.07 -4.50 8.32
CA GLY A 93 -0.03 -4.73 9.77
C GLY A 93 -1.17 -5.67 10.15
N LEU A 94 -1.43 -6.69 9.32
CA LEU A 94 -2.48 -7.70 9.54
C LEU A 94 -1.90 -8.99 10.13
N ASP A 95 -2.61 -9.56 11.09
CA ASP A 95 -2.43 -10.93 11.57
C ASP A 95 -3.28 -11.93 10.74
N PHE A 96 -3.03 -13.24 10.94
CA PHE A 96 -3.71 -14.31 10.17
C PHE A 96 -5.23 -14.33 10.31
N GLU A 97 -5.75 -13.90 11.44
CA GLU A 97 -7.20 -13.86 11.70
C GLU A 97 -7.84 -12.51 11.36
N ASP A 98 -7.04 -11.52 10.98
CA ASP A 98 -7.57 -10.20 10.68
C ASP A 98 -8.41 -10.20 9.40
N LYS A 99 -9.41 -9.32 9.38
CA LYS A 99 -10.32 -9.19 8.25
C LYS A 99 -9.65 -8.43 7.12
N VAL A 100 -9.57 -9.09 5.97
CA VAL A 100 -9.15 -8.47 4.71
C VAL A 100 -10.36 -7.80 4.04
N PRO A 101 -10.24 -6.57 3.53
CA PRO A 101 -11.31 -5.94 2.76
C PRO A 101 -11.61 -6.74 1.49
N ASP A 102 -12.90 -6.96 1.23
CA ASP A 102 -13.34 -7.62 0.01
C ASP A 102 -13.18 -6.70 -1.21
N ALA A 103 -13.20 -7.30 -2.40
CA ALA A 103 -13.09 -6.55 -3.66
C ALA A 103 -14.13 -5.41 -3.77
N LYS A 104 -15.36 -5.62 -3.29
CA LYS A 104 -16.43 -4.61 -3.31
C LYS A 104 -16.13 -3.43 -2.39
N THR A 105 -15.53 -3.67 -1.21
CA THR A 105 -15.13 -2.62 -0.27
C THR A 105 -13.99 -1.81 -0.85
N LEU A 106 -13.02 -2.45 -1.51
CA LEU A 106 -11.95 -1.76 -2.24
C LEU A 106 -12.51 -0.88 -3.36
N TRP A 107 -13.39 -1.43 -4.17
CA TRP A 107 -14.06 -0.69 -5.24
C TRP A 107 -14.82 0.53 -4.70
N LEU A 108 -15.66 0.36 -3.67
CA LEU A 108 -16.45 1.44 -3.08
C LEU A 108 -15.56 2.54 -2.50
N PHE A 109 -14.45 2.15 -1.87
CA PHE A 109 -13.48 3.09 -1.33
C PHE A 109 -12.82 3.90 -2.44
N ARG A 110 -12.36 3.24 -3.51
CA ARG A 110 -11.77 3.88 -4.68
C ARG A 110 -12.76 4.83 -5.35
N ASP A 111 -13.98 4.37 -5.60
CA ASP A 111 -15.06 5.15 -6.22
C ASP A 111 -15.38 6.41 -5.39
N THR A 112 -15.48 6.27 -4.06
CA THR A 112 -15.71 7.41 -3.16
C THR A 112 -14.59 8.46 -3.27
N LEU A 113 -13.32 8.04 -3.34
CA LEU A 113 -12.19 8.95 -3.49
C LEU A 113 -12.13 9.62 -4.86
N THR A 114 -12.48 8.89 -5.92
CA THR A 114 -12.57 9.40 -7.30
C THR A 114 -13.67 10.45 -7.41
N ASN A 115 -14.88 10.16 -6.91
CA ASN A 115 -16.01 11.09 -6.90
C ASN A 115 -15.75 12.37 -6.11
N LYS A 116 -14.76 12.37 -5.20
CA LYS A 116 -14.33 13.54 -4.43
C LYS A 116 -13.05 14.20 -4.98
N ASN A 117 -12.55 13.77 -6.14
CA ASN A 117 -11.29 14.23 -6.75
C ASN A 117 -10.11 14.22 -5.74
N ALA A 118 -10.11 13.23 -4.84
CA ALA A 118 -9.11 13.07 -3.80
C ALA A 118 -8.00 12.10 -4.21
N ILE A 119 -8.32 11.12 -5.07
CA ILE A 119 -7.39 10.06 -5.48
C ILE A 119 -6.12 10.63 -6.13
N ASP A 120 -6.25 11.55 -7.08
CA ASP A 120 -5.09 12.18 -7.74
C ASP A 120 -4.23 13.00 -6.78
N LYS A 121 -4.84 13.60 -5.75
CA LYS A 121 -4.11 14.40 -4.75
C LYS A 121 -3.30 13.49 -3.83
N LEU A 122 -3.88 12.35 -3.46
CA LEU A 122 -3.23 11.32 -2.64
C LEU A 122 -2.06 10.68 -3.39
N PHE A 123 -2.28 10.21 -4.62
CA PHE A 123 -1.23 9.59 -5.43
C PHE A 123 -0.13 10.59 -5.83
N ARG A 124 -0.45 11.85 -6.13
CA ARG A 124 0.58 12.89 -6.33
C ARG A 124 1.43 13.11 -5.07
N ARG A 125 0.82 13.09 -3.89
CA ARG A 125 1.55 13.23 -2.64
C ARG A 125 2.43 12.01 -2.36
N PHE A 126 1.90 10.82 -2.64
CA PHE A 126 2.63 9.56 -2.54
C PHE A 126 3.86 9.55 -3.44
N ASN A 127 3.69 9.88 -4.73
CA ASN A 127 4.81 9.97 -5.67
C ASN A 127 5.88 10.96 -5.22
N ARG A 128 5.51 12.12 -4.66
CA ARG A 128 6.50 13.06 -4.11
C ARG A 128 7.32 12.49 -2.93
N TYR A 129 6.74 11.61 -2.12
CA TYR A 129 7.50 10.96 -1.06
C TYR A 129 8.42 9.88 -1.63
N LEU A 130 7.96 9.13 -2.64
CA LEU A 130 8.79 8.20 -3.38
C LEU A 130 10.01 8.90 -4.02
N ASP A 131 9.77 10.00 -4.74
CA ASP A 131 10.83 10.78 -5.38
C ASP A 131 11.87 11.28 -4.37
N ARG A 132 11.42 11.76 -3.20
CA ARG A 132 12.30 12.24 -2.12
C ARG A 132 13.10 11.13 -1.45
N ALA A 133 12.51 9.95 -1.34
CA ALA A 133 13.21 8.76 -0.86
C ALA A 133 14.16 8.19 -1.93
N GLY A 134 14.17 8.76 -3.14
CA GLY A 134 14.92 8.24 -4.27
C GLY A 134 14.42 6.87 -4.69
N LEU A 135 13.12 6.60 -4.55
CA LEU A 135 12.50 5.33 -4.88
C LEU A 135 11.63 5.51 -6.12
N PHE A 136 11.83 4.67 -7.14
CA PHE A 136 11.00 4.68 -8.34
C PHE A 136 10.19 3.40 -8.42
N ALA A 137 8.87 3.54 -8.42
CA ALA A 137 7.97 2.45 -8.72
C ALA A 137 7.89 2.25 -10.24
N ARG A 138 8.49 1.17 -10.76
CA ARG A 138 8.22 0.74 -12.14
C ARG A 138 6.79 0.21 -12.21
N GLN A 139 5.85 1.04 -12.68
CA GLN A 139 4.50 0.55 -13.00
C GLN A 139 4.59 -0.47 -14.15
N GLY A 140 4.01 -1.66 -13.96
CA GLY A 140 3.72 -2.58 -15.07
C GLY A 140 4.35 -3.97 -15.03
N GLN A 141 5.08 -4.39 -13.99
CA GLN A 141 5.52 -5.78 -13.87
C GLN A 141 4.62 -6.57 -12.91
N LEU A 142 3.81 -7.46 -13.50
CA LEU A 142 2.73 -8.23 -12.86
C LEU A 142 3.17 -9.13 -11.68
N ILE A 143 4.48 -9.21 -11.38
CA ILE A 143 5.06 -10.12 -10.38
C ILE A 143 6.15 -9.47 -9.50
N ASP A 144 6.70 -8.29 -9.86
CA ASP A 144 7.82 -7.74 -9.09
C ASP A 144 7.85 -6.21 -9.20
N ALA A 145 7.08 -5.53 -8.34
CA ALA A 145 7.28 -4.11 -8.09
C ALA A 145 8.60 -3.96 -7.32
N SER A 146 9.72 -4.07 -8.03
CA SER A 146 11.02 -3.71 -7.50
C SER A 146 11.02 -2.21 -7.27
N ILE A 147 11.04 -1.83 -5.99
CA ILE A 147 11.30 -0.45 -5.62
C ILE A 147 12.79 -0.25 -5.83
N VAL A 148 13.14 0.30 -6.99
CA VAL A 148 14.51 0.55 -7.37
C VAL A 148 14.93 1.95 -6.95
N PRO A 149 16.20 2.14 -6.56
CA PRO A 149 16.72 3.47 -6.37
C PRO A 149 16.61 4.27 -7.66
N ALA A 150 16.35 5.56 -7.52
CA ALA A 150 16.29 6.53 -8.58
C ALA A 150 17.53 6.46 -9.45
N PRO A 151 17.40 6.42 -10.79
CA PRO A 151 18.56 6.56 -11.64
C PRO A 151 19.17 7.94 -11.39
N VAL A 152 20.38 7.95 -10.82
CA VAL A 152 21.13 9.18 -10.58
C VAL A 152 21.57 9.74 -11.94
N GLN A 153 21.01 10.88 -12.34
CA GLN A 153 21.40 11.57 -13.57
C GLN A 153 22.85 12.07 -13.41
N ARG A 154 23.78 11.47 -14.15
CA ARG A 154 25.21 11.83 -14.14
C ARG A 154 25.59 12.96 -15.09
N ASN A 155 24.67 13.38 -15.97
CA ASN A 155 24.96 14.44 -16.93
C ASN A 155 25.05 15.79 -16.22
N THR A 156 26.12 16.51 -16.50
CA THR A 156 26.24 17.92 -16.11
C THR A 156 25.34 18.77 -17.01
N ARG A 157 24.91 19.94 -16.50
CA ARG A 157 23.96 20.82 -17.21
C ARG A 157 24.46 21.26 -18.60
N GLU A 158 25.77 21.21 -18.81
CA GLU A 158 26.46 21.59 -20.05
C GLU A 158 26.32 20.54 -21.17
N GLU A 159 26.15 19.25 -20.84
CA GLU A 159 26.04 18.15 -21.80
C GLU A 159 24.62 17.93 -22.35
N ASN A 160 23.62 18.62 -21.81
CA ASN A 160 22.21 18.53 -22.22
C ASN A 160 21.76 19.72 -23.10
N THR A 161 22.69 20.43 -23.74
CA THR A 161 22.42 21.59 -24.61
C THR A 161 22.62 21.24 -26.08
#